data_AF-A0A355F1H7-F1
#
_entry.id   AF-A0A355F1H7-F1
#
_cell.length_a   1.000
_cell.length_b   1.000
_cell.length_c   1.000
_cell.angle_alpha   90.00
_cell.angle_beta   90.00
_cell.angle_gamma   90.00
#
_symmetry.space_group_name_H-M   'P 1'
#
loop_
_entity.id
_entity.type
_entity.pdbx_description
1 polymer ?
#
loop_
_entity_poly.entity_id
_entity_poly.type
_entity_poly.pdbx_seq_one_letter_code
_entity_poly.pdbx_strand_id
1 'polypeptide(L)' 'QGLVYDPVSHHVSINGAATAMGPTEFRLLGFFLTHQDRVYSRDQILNHVWGGNVYMDERTV' A
#
# COMPACT_ATOMS: atom_id res chain seq x y z
N GLN A 1 18.54 10.47 4.25
CA GLN A 1 17.22 10.49 4.89
C GLN A 1 16.41 9.33 4.30
N GLY A 2 15.30 8.91 4.93
CA GLY A 2 14.60 7.66 4.58
C GLY A 2 13.10 7.82 4.37
N LEU A 3 12.41 6.69 4.25
CA LEU A 3 10.95 6.59 4.23
C LEU A 3 10.42 6.61 5.66
N VAL A 4 9.40 7.42 5.93
CA VAL A 4 8.60 7.38 7.15
C VAL A 4 7.18 7.02 6.77
N TYR A 5 6.64 5.99 7.39
CA TYR A 5 5.27 5.52 7.20
C TYR A 5 4.56 5.50 8.56
N ASP A 6 3.53 6.34 8.72
CA ASP A 6 2.71 6.41 9.92
C ASP A 6 1.29 5.89 9.62
N PRO A 7 0.97 4.66 10.04
CA PRO A 7 -0.35 4.06 9.81
C PRO A 7 -1.47 4.68 10.65
N VAL A 8 -1.16 5.40 11.74
CA VAL A 8 -2.18 5.98 12.61
C VAL A 8 -2.71 7.28 11.99
N SER A 9 -1.80 8.13 11.50
CA SER A 9 -2.16 9.41 10.89
C SER A 9 -2.37 9.35 9.37
N HIS A 10 -2.19 8.18 8.75
CA HIS A 10 -2.17 8.01 7.29
C HIS A 10 -1.17 8.94 6.58
N HIS A 11 0.01 9.13 7.19
CA HIS A 11 1.04 10.03 6.70
C HIS A 11 2.25 9.26 6.18
N VAL A 12 2.79 9.70 5.04
CA VAL A 12 4.05 9.20 4.51
C VAL A 12 4.96 10.35 4.13
N SER A 13 6.24 10.24 4.45
CA SER A 13 7.26 11.14 3.93
C SER A 13 8.47 10.39 3.38
N ILE A 14 9.06 10.97 2.34
CA ILE A 14 10.29 10.49 1.72
C ILE A 14 11.32 11.59 1.83
N ASN A 15 12.46 11.29 2.44
CA ASN A 15 13.50 12.28 2.71
C ASN A 15 12.98 13.52 3.47
N GLY A 16 12.03 13.32 4.37
CA GLY A 16 11.39 14.39 5.15
C GLY A 16 10.33 15.19 4.40
N ALA A 17 10.10 14.95 3.10
CA ALA A 17 9.02 15.59 2.35
C ALA A 17 7.75 14.74 2.40
N ALA A 18 6.65 15.34 2.85
CA ALA A 18 5.34 14.70 2.85
C ALA A 18 4.96 14.28 1.42
N THR A 19 4.53 13.03 1.26
CA THR A 19 4.17 12.44 -0.03
C THR A 19 2.68 12.16 -0.02
N ALA A 20 1.94 12.76 -0.96
CA ALA A 20 0.54 12.46 -1.16
C ALA A 20 0.39 11.04 -1.73
N MET A 21 -0.50 10.25 -1.13
CA MET A 21 -0.86 8.92 -1.61
C MET A 21 -2.37 8.70 -1.46
N GLY A 22 -2.95 8.01 -2.43
CA GLY A 22 -4.30 7.52 -2.33
C GLY A 22 -4.41 6.38 -1.30
N PRO A 23 -5.64 6.04 -0.86
CA PRO A 23 -5.86 4.98 0.13
C PRO A 23 -5.30 3.62 -0.30
N THR A 24 -5.37 3.31 -1.59
CA THR A 24 -4.87 2.05 -2.16
C THR A 24 -3.35 1.98 -2.15
N GLU A 25 -2.67 3.05 -2.58
CA GLU A 25 -1.22 3.14 -2.59
C GLU A 25 -0.66 3.06 -1.16
N PHE A 26 -1.33 3.72 -0.22
CA PHE A 26 -0.97 3.66 1.20
C PHE A 26 -1.05 2.22 1.75
N ARG A 27 -2.15 1.51 1.48
CA ARG A 27 -2.29 0.10 1.90
C ARG A 27 -1.27 -0.80 1.21
N LEU A 28 -1.00 -0.58 -0.08
CA LEU A 28 0.00 -1.36 -0.82
C LEU A 28 1.42 -1.15 -0.26
N LEU A 29 1.78 0.09 0.07
CA LEU A 29 3.04 0.38 0.72
C LEU A 29 3.12 -0.30 2.11
N GLY A 30 2.06 -0.18 2.91
CA GLY A 30 1.96 -0.87 4.20
C GLY A 30 2.11 -2.39 4.09
N PHE A 31 1.55 -2.99 3.03
CA PHE A 31 1.73 -4.41 2.73
C PHE A 31 3.19 -4.77 2.52
N PHE A 32 3.90 -4.04 1.66
CA PHE A 32 5.33 -4.31 1.40
C PHE A 32 6.20 -4.09 2.63
N LEU A 33 5.91 -3.06 3.44
CA LEU A 33 6.67 -2.78 4.66
C LEU A 33 6.50 -3.86 5.74
N THR A 34 5.34 -4.52 5.79
CA THR A 34 5.04 -5.58 6.76
C THR A 34 5.42 -6.98 6.27
N HIS A 35 5.67 -7.16 4.97
CA HIS A 35 6.01 -8.45 4.35
C HIS A 35 7.32 -8.40 3.56
N GLN A 36 8.38 -7.88 4.20
CA GLN A 36 9.71 -7.81 3.60
C GLN A 36 10.31 -9.20 3.36
N ASP A 37 11.27 -9.28 2.42
CA ASP A 37 12.02 -10.50 2.06
C ASP A 37 11.19 -11.67 1.53
N ARG A 38 9.98 -11.39 1.04
CA ARG A 38 9.10 -12.39 0.42
C ARG A 38 8.59 -11.93 -0.93
N VAL A 39 8.52 -12.88 -1.87
CA VAL A 39 7.95 -12.67 -3.20
C VAL A 39 6.46 -13.00 -3.15
N TYR A 40 5.63 -12.07 -3.63
CA TYR A 40 4.20 -12.26 -3.78
C TYR A 40 3.81 -12.12 -5.25
N SER A 41 2.94 -13.00 -5.71
CA SER A 41 2.24 -12.82 -6.98
C SER A 41 1.27 -11.65 -6.92
N ARG A 42 0.90 -11.12 -8.07
CA ARG A 42 -0.10 -10.04 -8.19
C ARG A 42 -1.39 -10.39 -7.44
N ASP A 43 -1.91 -11.59 -7.62
CA ASP A 43 -3.19 -12.00 -7.01
C ASP A 43 -3.09 -12.09 -5.49
N GLN A 44 -1.94 -12.50 -4.94
CA GLN A 44 -1.72 -12.50 -3.49
C GLN A 44 -1.70 -11.08 -2.92
N ILE A 45 -1.06 -10.13 -3.62
CA ILE A 45 -1.04 -8.71 -3.23
C ILE A 45 -2.47 -8.15 -3.28
N LEU A 46 -3.19 -8.40 -4.38
CA LEU A 46 -4.57 -7.94 -4.55
C LEU A 46 -5.48 -8.48 -3.44
N ASN A 47 -5.41 -9.77 -3.15
CA ASN A 47 -6.21 -10.38 -2.09
C ASN A 47 -5.89 -9.80 -0.70
N HIS A 48 -4.63 -9.41 -0.45
CA HIS A 48 -4.22 -8.88 0.85
C HIS A 48 -4.56 -7.39 1.04
N VAL A 49 -4.36 -6.57 0.00
CA VAL A 49 -4.55 -5.11 0.08
C VAL A 49 -6.02 -4.70 -0.03
N TRP A 50 -6.84 -5.51 -0.70
CA TRP A 50 -8.28 -5.26 -0.86
C TRP A 50 -9.15 -6.16 0.02
N GLY A 51 -8.69 -7.35 0.41
CA GLY A 51 -9.52 -8.34 1.12
C GLY A 51 -10.65 -8.86 0.24
N GLY A 52 -11.18 -10.05 0.54
CA GLY A 52 -12.21 -10.73 -0.26
C GLY A 52 -13.59 -10.02 -0.38
N ASN A 53 -13.65 -8.71 -0.15
CA ASN A 53 -14.87 -7.92 -0.19
C ASN A 53 -14.75 -6.61 -1.00
N VAL A 54 -13.75 -6.50 -1.88
CA VAL A 54 -13.77 -5.46 -2.92
C VAL A 54 -14.07 -6.13 -4.26
N TYR A 55 -15.34 -6.09 -4.65
CA TYR A 55 -15.69 -6.01 -6.05
C TYR A 55 -15.07 -4.73 -6.61
N MET A 56 -13.83 -4.79 -7.10
CA MET A 56 -13.35 -3.77 -8.03
C MET A 56 -14.03 -4.10 -9.35
N ASP A 57 -15.11 -3.39 -9.64
CA ASP A 57 -15.68 -3.35 -10.99
C ASP A 57 -14.51 -3.13 -11.97
N GLU A 58 -14.40 -3.99 -12.99
CA GLU A 58 -13.29 -4.10 -13.95
C GLU A 58 -13.16 -2.88 -14.88
N ARG A 59 -13.60 -1.70 -14.45
CA ARG A 59 -13.61 -0.49 -15.25
C ARG A 59 -12.72 0.55 -14.62
N THR A 60 -11.43 0.48 -14.92
CA THR A 60 -10.78 1.27 -15.99
C THR A 60 -9.27 1.15 -15.80
N VAL A 61 -8.54 0.85 -16.88
CA VAL A 61 -7.07 0.93 -16.96
C VAL A 61 -6.67 2.33 -17.42
#